data_AF-A0A6G0YEM1-F1
#
_entry.id   AF-A0A6G0YEM1-F1
#
_cell.length_a   1.000
_cell.length_b   1.000
_cell.length_c   1.000
_cell.angle_alpha   90.00
_cell.angle_beta   90.00
_cell.angle_gamma   90.00
#
_symmetry.space_group_name_H-M   'P 1'
#
loop_
_entity.id
_entity.type
_entity.pdbx_description
1 polymer ?
#
loop_
_entity_poly.entity_id
_entity_poly.type
_entity_poly.pdbx_seq_one_letter_code
_entity_poly.pdbx_strand_id
1 'polypeptide(L)'
;MVSKKTSVILLNSIICGQQFKKVETEKFVLKTDLANSCCISFDGSVLVIKSIVQNDSEISLICYKFETVTDFYLSPIPSYSIGTYLCRNLSVELKVISLNSISHKAIKFPLNNLGEFAVTSILH
;
A
#
# COMPACT_ATOMS: atom_id res chain seq x y z
N MET A 1 8.88 -15.36 -0.47
CA MET A 1 8.29 -16.51 -1.20
C MET A 1 6.90 -16.13 -1.70
N VAL A 2 6.61 -16.30 -3.00
CA VAL A 2 5.37 -15.78 -3.63
C VAL A 2 4.37 -16.93 -3.87
N SER A 3 3.13 -16.79 -3.39
CA SER A 3 2.09 -17.84 -3.49
C SER A 3 1.34 -17.73 -4.82
N LYS A 4 1.42 -18.77 -5.66
CA LYS A 4 0.93 -18.80 -7.06
C LYS A 4 -0.61 -18.90 -7.16
N LYS A 5 -1.20 -18.16 -8.11
CA LYS A 5 -2.47 -18.53 -8.75
C LYS A 5 -2.46 -18.03 -10.20
N THR A 6 -2.55 -18.96 -11.15
CA THR A 6 -2.69 -18.66 -12.58
C THR A 6 -4.14 -18.30 -12.86
N SER A 7 -4.40 -17.03 -13.19
CA SER A 7 -5.59 -16.57 -13.92
C SER A 7 -5.31 -15.14 -14.38
N VAL A 8 -5.06 -14.98 -15.68
CA VAL A 8 -4.97 -13.68 -16.34
C VAL A 8 -6.35 -13.03 -16.22
N ILE A 9 -6.48 -12.04 -15.35
CA ILE A 9 -7.64 -11.15 -15.32
C ILE A 9 -7.13 -9.73 -15.57
N LEU A 10 -7.59 -9.20 -16.70
CA LEU A 10 -7.30 -7.91 -17.30
C LEU A 10 -7.31 -6.75 -16.28
N LEU A 11 -6.13 -6.25 -15.91
CA LEU A 11 -5.93 -4.82 -15.62
C LEU A 11 -5.24 -4.26 -16.85
N ASN A 12 -6.06 -4.00 -17.87
CA ASN A 12 -5.64 -3.61 -19.22
C ASN A 12 -4.54 -2.53 -19.20
N SER A 13 -3.42 -2.86 -19.87
CA SER A 13 -2.34 -1.98 -20.34
C SER A 13 -1.41 -1.27 -19.35
N ILE A 14 -1.40 -1.60 -18.05
CA ILE A 14 -0.47 -0.93 -17.11
C ILE A 14 0.91 -1.61 -17.06
N ILE A 15 0.96 -2.93 -16.88
CA ILE A 15 2.20 -3.71 -16.80
C ILE A 15 1.91 -5.19 -17.12
N CYS A 16 2.80 -5.85 -17.85
CA CYS A 16 2.67 -7.27 -18.23
C CYS A 16 3.47 -8.18 -17.30
N GLY A 17 2.83 -9.11 -16.58
CA GLY A 17 3.54 -10.08 -15.74
C GLY A 17 2.66 -11.02 -14.95
N GLN A 18 3.28 -11.86 -14.10
CA GLN A 18 2.55 -12.80 -13.26
C GLN A 18 1.99 -12.09 -12.02
N GLN A 19 0.70 -12.25 -11.75
CA GLN A 19 0.06 -11.63 -10.60
C GLN A 19 0.04 -12.54 -9.37
N PHE A 20 0.14 -11.92 -8.18
CA PHE A 20 0.16 -12.60 -6.90
C PHE A 20 -0.73 -11.91 -5.87
N LYS A 21 -1.08 -12.65 -4.81
CA LYS A 21 -1.90 -12.15 -3.69
C LYS A 21 -1.10 -11.80 -2.45
N LYS A 22 0.16 -12.23 -2.39
CA LYS A 22 1.07 -12.02 -1.26
C LYS A 22 2.49 -11.87 -1.80
N VAL A 23 3.24 -10.92 -1.24
CA VAL A 23 4.70 -10.87 -1.31
C VAL A 23 5.27 -10.78 0.10
N GLU A 24 6.42 -11.39 0.29
CA GLU A 24 7.12 -11.48 1.56
C GLU A 24 8.55 -11.01 1.36
N THR A 25 8.91 -9.98 2.11
CA THR A 25 10.27 -9.45 2.25
C THR A 25 10.84 -9.96 3.57
N GLU A 26 12.12 -9.70 3.81
CA GLU A 26 12.75 -10.00 5.10
C GLU A 26 12.09 -9.26 6.27
N LYS A 27 11.47 -8.10 6.00
CA LYS A 27 10.92 -7.20 7.02
C LYS A 27 9.42 -7.36 7.22
N PHE A 28 8.66 -7.65 6.16
CA PHE A 28 7.21 -7.64 6.22
C PHE A 28 6.54 -8.47 5.14
N VAL A 29 5.24 -8.73 5.35
CA VAL A 29 4.36 -9.41 4.40
C VAL A 29 3.27 -8.45 3.93
N LEU A 30 3.24 -8.19 2.62
CA LEU A 30 2.17 -7.46 1.96
C LEU A 30 1.20 -8.43 1.29
N LYS A 31 -0.10 -8.14 1.36
CA LYS A 31 -1.14 -8.91 0.67
C LYS A 31 -2.13 -7.97 0.00
N THR A 32 -2.91 -8.48 -0.94
CA THR A 32 -3.98 -7.70 -1.60
C THR A 32 -5.34 -7.84 -0.91
N ASP A 33 -5.38 -8.30 0.34
CA ASP A 33 -6.62 -8.41 1.12
C ASP A 33 -6.93 -7.08 1.83
N LEU A 34 -8.15 -6.93 2.34
CA LEU A 34 -8.63 -5.67 2.93
C LEU A 34 -7.75 -5.21 4.11
N ALA A 35 -7.24 -6.14 4.92
CA ALA A 35 -6.53 -5.83 6.16
C ALA A 35 -5.03 -5.57 5.96
N ASN A 36 -4.43 -6.13 4.90
CA ASN A 36 -2.97 -6.16 4.70
C ASN A 36 -2.51 -5.45 3.43
N SER A 37 -3.38 -4.68 2.79
CA SER A 37 -3.11 -3.97 1.53
C SER A 37 -2.54 -2.58 1.70
N CYS A 38 -2.30 -2.08 2.92
CA CYS A 38 -1.76 -0.73 3.10
C CYS A 38 -0.25 -0.73 3.35
N CYS A 39 0.45 0.23 2.75
CA CYS A 39 1.88 0.43 2.93
C CYS A 39 2.27 1.90 2.78
N ILE A 40 3.47 2.24 3.24
CA ILE A 40 4.05 3.57 3.17
C ILE A 40 5.38 3.46 2.41
N SER A 41 5.57 4.27 1.38
CA SER A 41 6.83 4.35 0.62
C SER A 41 7.83 5.30 1.25
N PHE A 42 9.09 5.23 0.82
CA PHE A 42 10.18 6.09 1.33
C PHE A 42 9.96 7.59 1.08
N ASP A 43 9.15 7.95 0.07
CA ASP A 43 8.73 9.34 -0.18
C ASP A 43 7.59 9.82 0.74
N GLY A 44 7.13 8.97 1.66
CA GLY A 44 6.02 9.25 2.57
C GLY A 44 4.63 9.03 1.97
N SER A 45 4.52 8.58 0.71
CA SER A 45 3.21 8.28 0.12
C SER A 45 2.54 7.10 0.83
N VAL A 46 1.25 7.26 1.15
CA VAL A 46 0.42 6.20 1.73
C VAL A 46 -0.38 5.52 0.61
N LEU A 47 -0.23 4.20 0.51
CA LEU A 47 -0.63 3.43 -0.65
C LEU A 47 -1.53 2.26 -0.26
N VAL A 48 -2.49 1.94 -1.14
CA VAL A 48 -3.37 0.77 -1.03
C VAL A 48 -3.12 -0.14 -2.22
N ILE A 49 -2.55 -1.31 -1.94
CA ILE A 49 -2.14 -2.33 -2.92
C ILE A 49 -3.37 -3.01 -3.49
N LYS A 50 -3.52 -2.91 -4.82
CA LYS A 50 -4.56 -3.59 -5.57
C LYS A 50 -4.07 -4.90 -6.18
N SER A 51 -2.84 -4.91 -6.69
CA SER A 51 -2.22 -6.10 -7.27
C SER A 51 -0.71 -6.09 -7.06
N ILE A 52 -0.12 -7.28 -7.07
CA ILE A 52 1.32 -7.53 -6.99
C ILE A 52 1.69 -8.26 -8.28
N VAL A 53 2.65 -7.73 -9.02
CA VAL A 53 3.06 -8.26 -10.32
C VAL A 53 4.55 -8.55 -10.31
N GLN A 54 4.95 -9.73 -10.79
CA GLN A 54 6.35 -10.05 -11.05
C GLN A 54 6.61 -10.12 -12.54
N ASN A 55 7.62 -9.38 -12.97
CA ASN A 55 8.18 -9.41 -14.32
C ASN A 55 9.63 -9.84 -14.20
N ASP A 56 10.01 -10.95 -14.82
CA ASP A 56 11.35 -11.53 -14.69
C ASP A 56 11.75 -11.68 -13.21
N SER A 57 12.63 -10.80 -12.72
CA SER A 57 13.15 -10.74 -11.36
C SER A 57 12.68 -9.53 -10.54
N GLU A 58 11.85 -8.65 -11.11
CA GLU A 58 11.34 -7.46 -10.42
C GLU A 58 9.91 -7.65 -9.94
N ILE A 59 9.64 -7.17 -8.72
CA ILE A 59 8.29 -7.15 -8.15
C ILE A 59 7.80 -5.71 -8.11
N SER A 60 6.67 -5.48 -8.78
CA SER A 60 5.96 -4.22 -8.82
C SER A 60 4.62 -4.32 -8.11
N LEU A 61 4.22 -3.24 -7.46
CA LEU A 61 2.93 -3.10 -6.81
C LEU A 61 2.07 -2.14 -7.62
N ILE A 62 0.86 -2.56 -7.95
CA ILE A 62 -0.17 -1.72 -8.54
C ILE A 62 -1.04 -1.21 -7.39
N CYS A 63 -1.03 0.09 -7.17
CA CYS A 63 -1.59 0.71 -5.96
C CYS A 63 -2.49 1.90 -6.31
N TYR A 64 -3.43 2.19 -5.43
CA TYR A 64 -3.98 3.54 -5.30
C TYR A 64 -3.18 4.33 -4.27
N LYS A 65 -3.10 5.64 -4.43
CA LYS A 65 -2.42 6.56 -3.51
C LYS A 65 -3.45 7.42 -2.78
N PHE A 66 -3.26 7.70 -1.50
CA PHE A 66 -4.02 8.76 -0.84
C PHE A 66 -3.48 10.13 -1.26
N GLU A 67 -4.34 10.96 -1.84
CA GLU A 67 -3.98 12.31 -2.28
C GLU A 67 -3.92 13.29 -1.10
N THR A 68 -4.59 12.98 0.01
CA THR A 68 -4.54 13.80 1.22
C THR A 68 -4.03 12.95 2.38
N VAL A 69 -2.85 13.32 2.88
CA VAL A 69 -2.18 12.70 4.02
C VAL A 69 -1.76 13.81 4.98
N THR A 70 -2.31 13.81 6.18
CA THR A 70 -2.01 14.80 7.23
C THR A 70 -1.75 14.10 8.56
N ASP A 71 -1.34 14.86 9.56
CA ASP A 71 -1.38 14.39 10.95
C ASP A 71 -2.80 13.94 11.35
N PHE A 72 -2.87 12.80 12.02
CA PHE A 72 -4.06 12.31 12.70
C PHE A 72 -4.29 13.04 14.03
N TYR A 73 -3.21 13.43 14.71
CA TYR A 73 -3.25 14.32 15.87
C TYR A 73 -1.93 15.11 15.98
N LEU A 74 -1.96 16.23 16.71
CA LEU A 74 -0.81 17.13 16.88
C LEU A 74 -0.17 17.11 18.27
N SER A 75 -0.89 16.62 19.28
CA SER A 75 -0.45 16.61 20.67
C SER A 75 -0.47 15.18 21.22
N PRO A 76 0.54 14.74 21.99
CA PRO A 76 1.68 15.52 22.52
C PRO A 76 2.78 15.80 21.49
N ILE A 77 2.79 15.06 20.38
CA ILE A 77 3.67 15.26 19.22
C ILE A 77 2.85 15.06 17.95
N PRO A 78 3.26 15.64 16.80
CA PRO A 78 2.63 15.37 15.52
C PRO A 78 2.68 13.87 15.18
N SER A 79 1.53 13.28 14.87
CA SER A 79 1.41 11.85 14.66
C SER A 79 2.23 11.33 13.47
N TYR A 80 2.54 12.18 12.47
CA TYR A 80 3.42 11.82 11.37
C TYR A 80 4.80 11.38 11.87
N SER A 81 5.26 11.94 12.99
CA SER A 81 6.57 11.65 13.58
C SER A 81 6.68 10.22 14.12
N ILE A 82 5.54 9.56 14.34
CA ILE A 82 5.45 8.16 14.77
C ILE A 82 4.78 7.27 13.73
N GLY A 83 4.72 7.70 12.47
CA GLY A 83 4.17 6.90 11.38
C GLY A 83 2.64 6.72 11.42
N THR A 84 1.91 7.65 12.03
CA THR A 84 0.44 7.65 12.06
C THR A 84 -0.12 8.85 11.28
N TYR A 85 -1.10 8.59 10.41
CA TYR A 85 -1.62 9.55 9.44
C TYR A 85 -3.14 9.53 9.36
N LEU A 86 -3.71 10.68 9.04
CA LEU A 86 -5.08 10.82 8.57
C LEU A 86 -5.05 10.88 7.03
N CYS A 87 -5.73 9.92 6.40
CA CYS A 87 -5.72 9.74 4.97
C CYS A 87 -7.13 9.90 4.37
N ARG A 88 -7.23 10.65 3.27
CA ARG A 88 -8.47 10.88 2.51
C ARG A 88 -8.17 10.93 1.02
N ASN A 89 -9.23 10.90 0.21
CA ASN A 89 -9.16 11.09 -1.24
C ASN A 89 -8.23 10.06 -1.90
N LEU A 90 -8.67 8.79 -1.92
CA LEU A 90 -7.94 7.76 -2.65
C LEU A 90 -7.95 8.09 -4.15
N SER A 91 -6.79 8.00 -4.79
CA SER A 91 -6.62 8.30 -6.21
C SER A 91 -7.57 7.46 -7.07
N VAL A 92 -8.06 8.05 -8.16
CA VAL A 92 -8.82 7.31 -9.17
C VAL A 92 -7.86 6.49 -10.05
N GLU A 93 -6.69 7.05 -10.33
CA GLU A 93 -5.64 6.40 -11.11
C GLU A 93 -4.84 5.40 -10.29
N LEU A 94 -4.50 4.29 -10.92
CA LEU A 94 -3.53 3.33 -10.40
C LEU A 94 -2.10 3.81 -10.68
N LYS A 95 -1.22 3.58 -9.71
CA LYS A 95 0.22 3.82 -9.82
C LYS A 95 0.96 2.49 -9.75
N VAL A 96 2.02 2.36 -10.55
CA VAL A 96 2.96 1.24 -10.48
C VAL A 96 4.18 1.71 -9.72
N ILE A 97 4.55 0.97 -8.70
CA ILE A 97 5.75 1.25 -7.90
C ILE A 97 6.55 -0.03 -7.70
N SER A 98 7.86 0.10 -7.54
CA SER A 98 8.71 -1.03 -7.17
C SER A 98 8.45 -1.44 -5.72
N LEU A 99 8.46 -2.74 -5.42
CA LEU A 99 8.43 -3.25 -4.04
C LEU A 99 9.55 -2.64 -3.18
N ASN A 100 10.72 -2.35 -3.78
CA ASN A 100 11.87 -1.78 -3.09
C ASN A 100 11.66 -0.31 -2.67
N SER A 101 10.62 0.37 -3.18
CA SER A 101 10.24 1.72 -2.76
C SER A 101 9.42 1.73 -1.46
N ILE A 102 9.00 0.57 -0.96
CA ILE A 102 8.20 0.45 0.25
C ILE A 102 9.10 0.52 1.48
N SER A 103 8.77 1.46 2.36
CA SER A 103 9.44 1.67 3.64
C SER A 103 8.83 0.78 4.71
N HIS A 104 7.50 0.86 4.90
CA HIS A 104 6.81 0.12 5.97
C HIS A 104 5.49 -0.47 5.49
N LYS A 105 5.10 -1.59 6.11
CA LYS A 105 3.72 -2.07 6.08
C LYS A 105 2.87 -1.21 7.01
N ALA A 106 1.65 -0.92 6.59
CA ALA A 106 0.70 -0.14 7.38
C ALA A 106 -0.65 -0.85 7.55
N ILE A 107 -1.40 -0.51 8.59
CA ILE A 107 -2.81 -0.86 8.76
C ILE A 107 -3.63 0.40 8.50
N LYS A 108 -4.78 0.21 7.85
CA LYS A 108 -5.74 1.25 7.57
C LYS A 108 -7.06 0.97 8.29
N PHE A 109 -7.52 1.91 9.09
CA PHE A 109 -8.78 1.85 9.83
C PHE A 109 -9.76 2.90 9.30
N PRO A 110 -11.00 2.53 8.92
CA PRO A 110 -12.03 3.53 8.60
C PRO A 110 -12.42 4.28 9.86
N LEU A 111 -12.43 5.60 9.81
CA LEU A 111 -12.84 6.46 10.93
C LEU A 111 -14.34 6.77 10.88
N ASN A 112 -14.88 6.90 9.67
CA ASN A 112 -16.27 7.20 9.43
C ASN A 112 -16.68 6.74 8.03
N ASN A 113 -17.97 6.95 7.71
CA ASN A 113 -18.54 6.59 6.41
C ASN A 113 -18.23 7.62 5.30
N LEU A 114 -17.41 8.65 5.58
CA LEU A 114 -17.04 9.70 4.62
C LEU A 114 -15.74 9.39 3.86
N GLY A 115 -15.19 8.19 4.02
CA GLY A 115 -13.95 7.77 3.34
C GLY A 115 -12.69 8.30 3.99
N GLU A 116 -12.74 8.63 5.28
CA GLU A 116 -11.58 9.01 6.08
C GLU A 116 -10.97 7.80 6.77
N PHE A 117 -9.65 7.71 6.77
CA PHE A 117 -8.93 6.59 7.35
C PHE A 117 -7.80 7.05 8.25
N ALA A 118 -7.66 6.39 9.40
CA ALA A 118 -6.42 6.42 10.16
C ALA A 118 -5.51 5.33 9.61
N VAL A 119 -4.27 5.68 9.28
CA VAL A 119 -3.26 4.75 8.80
C VAL A 119 -2.07 4.79 9.74
N THR A 120 -1.58 3.64 10.18
CA THR A 120 -0.41 3.53 11.06
C THR A 120 0.56 2.47 10.54
N SER A 121 1.86 2.75 10.58
CA SER A 121 2.90 1.73 10.36
C SER A 121 2.81 0.63 11.42
N ILE A 122 3.04 -0.63 11.02
CA ILE A 122 2.99 -1.80 11.92
C ILE A 122 4.38 -2.15 12.48
N LEU A 123 5.43 -1.78 11.77
CA LEU A 123 6.83 -2.03 12.14
C LEU A 123 7.67 -0.83 11.73
N HIS A 124 8.62 -0.45 12.59
CA HIS A 124 9.78 0.39 12.29
C HIS A 124 11.01 -0.53 12.17
#